data_AF-A0A497B8F1-F1
#
_entry.id   AF-A0A497B8F1-F1
#
_cell.length_a   1.000
_cell.length_b   1.000
_cell.length_c   1.000
_cell.angle_alpha   90.00
_cell.angle_beta   90.00
_cell.angle_gamma   90.00
#
_symmetry.space_group_name_H-M   'P 1'
#
loop_
_entity.id
_entity.type
_entity.pdbx_description
1 polymer ?
#
loop_
_entity_poly.entity_id
_entity_poly.type
_entity_poly.pdbx_seq_one_letter_code
_entity_poly.pdbx_strand_id
1 'polypeptide(L)'
;MPGVIKLRLEIQRPWLKVGPFWATLAGSIAAGGFSLQPRNWLLLVLVLFLTEGVMGNWWDHLLRLAGWKTSDRAEAIEMVPPPPYALPGSLAWKLWESLNRFAIWWMHIFWPQEGTDFLGLLVFTGLTWVLGIILGRITYPLIAGAQALGILGAMVARRGGDYLPAKGLFAVTFPWLLGCITFGAVTPIAFMVALLFGLMLWGIEERKAGKTAWLLLGTPQLALVLLLWWAKQPLLAAMVACIGLGLFFLLVGEREVKRLHLPLILSMLLSALALALPG
;
A
#
# COMPACT_ATOMS: atom_id res chain seq x y z
N MET A 1 -4.30 33.47 -6.02
CA MET A 1 -5.60 32.84 -6.36
C MET A 1 -5.80 31.67 -5.40
N PRO A 2 -6.91 31.58 -4.65
CA PRO A 2 -7.18 30.40 -3.80
C PRO A 2 -7.33 29.19 -4.72
N GLY A 3 -6.30 28.36 -4.77
CA GLY A 3 -6.28 27.15 -5.57
C GLY A 3 -7.34 26.20 -5.05
N VAL A 4 -8.38 25.94 -5.86
CA VAL A 4 -9.36 24.90 -5.56
C VAL A 4 -8.59 23.58 -5.51
N ILE A 5 -8.47 22.99 -4.33
CA ILE A 5 -7.85 21.68 -4.12
C ILE A 5 -8.70 20.66 -4.86
N LYS A 6 -8.25 20.24 -6.04
CA LYS A 6 -8.87 19.13 -6.77
C LYS A 6 -8.37 17.82 -6.15
N LEU A 7 -9.03 17.39 -5.08
CA LEU A 7 -8.93 16.02 -4.59
C LEU A 7 -9.52 15.09 -5.67
N ARG A 8 -8.64 14.47 -6.45
CA ARG A 8 -9.03 13.43 -7.39
C ARG A 8 -8.99 12.09 -6.69
N LEU A 9 -10.18 11.59 -6.34
CA LEU A 9 -10.37 10.17 -6.02
C LEU A 9 -10.43 9.43 -7.36
N GLU A 10 -9.28 9.06 -7.89
CA GLU A 10 -9.22 8.17 -9.06
C GLU A 10 -9.24 6.73 -8.56
N ILE A 11 -10.16 5.92 -9.08
CA ILE A 11 -10.05 4.45 -9.01
C ILE A 11 -8.92 4.11 -9.99
N GLN A 12 -7.70 4.12 -9.48
CA GLN A 12 -6.49 4.16 -10.32
C GLN A 12 -6.22 2.85 -11.07
N ARG A 13 -6.90 1.75 -10.70
CA ARG A 13 -6.61 0.42 -11.24
C ARG A 13 -7.83 -0.16 -11.95
N PRO A 14 -7.67 -0.69 -13.17
CA PRO A 14 -8.70 -1.53 -13.74
C PRO A 14 -8.94 -2.70 -12.81
N TRP A 15 -10.21 -2.92 -12.46
CA TRP A 15 -10.75 -4.05 -11.70
C TRP A 15 -10.18 -5.44 -12.03
N LEU A 16 -9.59 -5.66 -13.20
CA LEU A 16 -8.95 -6.93 -13.58
C LEU A 16 -7.45 -7.03 -13.21
N LYS A 17 -6.88 -6.00 -12.59
CA LYS A 17 -5.51 -6.06 -12.05
C LYS A 17 -5.54 -6.52 -10.59
N VAL A 18 -4.54 -7.31 -10.22
CA VAL A 18 -4.26 -7.61 -8.81
C VAL A 18 -4.08 -6.29 -8.07
N GLY A 19 -4.83 -6.12 -6.99
CA GLY A 19 -4.81 -4.90 -6.21
C GLY A 19 -5.46 -5.08 -4.84
N PRO A 20 -5.47 -4.00 -4.06
CA PRO A 20 -6.04 -3.97 -2.71
C PRO A 20 -7.46 -4.51 -2.66
N PHE A 21 -8.30 -4.18 -3.65
CA PHE A 21 -9.68 -4.70 -3.76
C PHE A 21 -9.77 -6.23 -3.64
N TRP A 22 -9.07 -6.96 -4.51
CA TRP A 22 -9.13 -8.42 -4.52
C TRP A 22 -8.49 -9.02 -3.29
N ALA A 23 -7.41 -8.41 -2.79
CA ALA A 23 -6.71 -8.88 -1.61
C ALA A 23 -7.59 -8.76 -0.37
N THR A 24 -8.27 -7.62 -0.19
CA THR A 24 -9.27 -7.43 0.88
C THR A 24 -10.43 -8.41 0.78
N LEU A 25 -10.97 -8.61 -0.43
CA LEU A 25 -12.06 -9.57 -0.63
C LEU A 25 -11.61 -10.99 -0.26
N ALA A 26 -10.44 -11.41 -0.74
CA ALA A 26 -9.88 -12.72 -0.43
C ALA A 26 -9.60 -12.88 1.07
N GLY A 27 -9.02 -11.88 1.74
CA GLY A 27 -8.84 -11.89 3.19
C GLY A 27 -10.15 -11.97 3.98
N SER A 28 -11.20 -11.29 3.50
CA SER A 28 -12.54 -11.33 4.11
C SER A 28 -13.18 -12.71 3.96
N ILE A 29 -13.03 -13.36 2.80
CA ILE A 29 -13.46 -14.74 2.56
C ILE A 29 -12.68 -15.69 3.47
N ALA A 30 -11.35 -15.55 3.53
CA ALA A 30 -10.47 -16.40 4.31
C ALA A 30 -10.78 -16.39 5.83
N ALA A 31 -11.35 -15.30 6.34
CA ALA A 31 -11.78 -15.22 7.73
C ALA A 31 -13.01 -16.10 8.04
N GLY A 32 -13.75 -16.57 7.03
CA GLY A 32 -14.94 -17.43 7.21
C GLY A 32 -16.14 -16.75 7.89
N GLY A 33 -15.99 -15.51 8.39
CA GLY A 33 -17.03 -14.78 9.13
C GLY A 33 -18.01 -13.98 8.26
N PHE A 34 -17.98 -14.16 6.94
CA PHE A 34 -18.86 -13.43 6.02
C PHE A 34 -20.30 -13.96 6.08
N SER A 35 -21.09 -13.47 7.04
CA SER A 35 -22.54 -13.68 7.04
C SER A 35 -23.23 -12.69 6.12
N LEU A 36 -24.35 -13.07 5.50
CA LEU A 36 -25.18 -12.23 4.59
C LEU A 36 -25.90 -11.07 5.31
N GLN A 37 -25.43 -10.65 6.48
CA GLN A 37 -26.01 -9.54 7.23
C GLN A 37 -25.68 -8.20 6.55
N PRO A 38 -26.64 -7.25 6.45
CA PRO A 38 -26.39 -5.93 5.86
C PRO A 38 -25.20 -5.19 6.48
N ARG A 39 -24.97 -5.39 7.78
CA ARG A 39 -23.82 -4.84 8.51
C ARG A 39 -22.47 -5.30 7.92
N ASN A 40 -22.36 -6.56 7.52
CA ASN A 40 -21.13 -7.11 6.95
C ASN A 40 -20.85 -6.55 5.56
N TRP A 41 -21.90 -6.31 4.76
CA TRP A 41 -21.75 -5.61 3.49
C TRP A 41 -21.26 -4.18 3.67
N LEU A 42 -21.80 -3.44 4.64
CA LEU A 42 -21.34 -2.09 4.95
C LEU A 42 -19.86 -2.09 5.40
N LEU A 43 -19.47 -3.02 6.27
CA LEU A 43 -18.07 -3.18 6.69
C LEU A 43 -17.18 -3.51 5.51
N LEU A 44 -17.59 -4.42 4.61
CA LEU A 44 -16.81 -4.79 3.43
C LEU A 44 -16.58 -3.57 2.54
N VAL A 45 -17.63 -2.80 2.26
CA VAL A 45 -17.54 -1.56 1.47
C VAL A 45 -16.60 -0.56 2.14
N LEU A 46 -16.67 -0.42 3.46
CA LEU A 46 -15.80 0.49 4.22
C LEU A 46 -14.32 0.08 4.15
N VAL A 47 -14.03 -1.22 4.31
CA VAL A 47 -12.66 -1.76 4.21
C VAL A 47 -12.15 -1.64 2.79
N LEU A 48 -12.96 -1.94 1.78
CA LEU A 48 -12.57 -1.79 0.37
C LEU A 48 -12.31 -0.32 0.01
N PHE A 49 -13.14 0.60 0.52
CA PHE A 49 -12.92 2.04 0.35
C PHE A 49 -11.62 2.48 1.03
N LEU A 50 -11.34 1.97 2.23
CA LEU A 50 -10.10 2.23 2.95
C LEU A 50 -8.88 1.70 2.18
N THR A 51 -8.90 0.48 1.66
CA THR A 51 -7.72 -0.14 1.03
C THR A 51 -7.48 0.34 -0.39
N GLU A 52 -8.53 0.41 -1.22
CA GLU A 52 -8.40 0.83 -2.63
C GLU A 52 -8.41 2.36 -2.75
N GLY A 53 -9.34 3.02 -2.08
CA GLY A 53 -9.54 4.47 -2.20
C GLY A 53 -8.55 5.26 -1.35
N VAL A 54 -8.51 5.00 -0.05
CA VAL A 54 -7.75 5.85 0.88
C VAL A 54 -6.26 5.49 0.91
N MET A 55 -5.94 4.23 1.18
CA MET A 55 -4.55 3.77 1.28
C MET A 55 -3.82 3.83 -0.06
N GLY A 56 -4.48 3.48 -1.17
CA GLY A 56 -3.93 3.61 -2.51
C GLY A 56 -3.48 5.04 -2.81
N ASN A 57 -4.39 6.01 -2.70
CA ASN A 57 -4.06 7.42 -2.94
C ASN A 57 -3.06 7.97 -1.92
N TRP A 58 -3.11 7.54 -0.65
CA TRP A 58 -2.11 7.89 0.36
C TRP A 58 -0.70 7.47 -0.07
N TRP A 59 -0.53 6.25 -0.56
CA TRP A 59 0.75 5.74 -1.05
C TRP A 59 1.27 6.53 -2.26
N ASP A 60 0.39 6.89 -3.20
CA ASP A 60 0.81 7.62 -4.40
C ASP A 60 1.25 9.06 -4.07
N HIS A 61 0.51 9.77 -3.22
CA HIS A 61 0.95 11.08 -2.72
C HIS A 61 2.27 10.99 -1.97
N LEU A 62 2.44 9.94 -1.16
CA LEU A 62 3.70 9.73 -0.44
C LEU A 62 4.87 9.51 -1.39
N LEU A 63 4.72 8.69 -2.44
CA LEU A 63 5.77 8.47 -3.43
C LEU A 63 6.08 9.71 -4.27
N ARG A 64 5.09 10.53 -4.60
CA ARG A 64 5.31 11.82 -5.30
C ARG A 64 6.16 12.75 -4.46
N LEU A 65 5.80 12.93 -3.19
CA LEU A 65 6.58 13.71 -2.22
C LEU A 65 8.00 13.15 -2.02
N ALA A 66 8.16 11.82 -2.05
CA ALA A 66 9.46 11.18 -1.93
C ALA A 66 10.34 11.36 -3.18
N GLY A 67 9.72 11.46 -4.36
CA GLY A 67 10.37 11.71 -5.64
C GLY A 67 10.77 13.17 -5.87
N TRP A 68 10.30 14.09 -5.03
CA TRP A 68 10.64 15.50 -5.12
C TRP A 68 12.15 15.72 -4.92
N LYS A 69 12.76 16.36 -5.92
CA LYS A 69 14.14 16.84 -5.86
C LYS A 69 14.10 18.34 -5.68
N THR A 70 14.71 18.84 -4.61
CA THR A 70 14.92 20.28 -4.42
C THR A 70 15.63 20.83 -5.66
N SER A 71 14.95 21.67 -6.42
CA SER A 71 15.58 22.46 -7.47
C SER A 71 16.50 23.47 -6.82
N ASP A 72 17.76 23.55 -7.24
CA ASP A 72 18.77 24.51 -6.78
C ASP A 72 18.44 25.98 -7.11
N ARG A 73 17.21 26.30 -7.50
CA ARG A 73 16.74 27.67 -7.68
C ARG A 73 16.48 28.31 -6.32
N ALA A 74 17.58 28.65 -5.64
CA ALA A 74 17.58 29.66 -4.60
C ALA A 74 17.36 31.02 -5.28
N GLU A 75 16.11 31.36 -5.57
CA GLU A 75 15.76 32.77 -5.80
C GLU A 75 16.03 33.52 -4.50
N ALA A 76 16.65 34.70 -4.59
CA ALA A 76 16.92 35.55 -3.45
C ALA A 76 15.60 36.12 -2.91
N ILE A 77 14.94 35.36 -2.02
CA ILE A 77 13.69 35.76 -1.39
C ILE A 77 14.00 36.60 -0.15
N GLU A 78 13.33 37.73 -0.03
CA GLU A 78 13.54 38.72 1.04
C GLU A 78 13.09 38.17 2.41
N MET A 79 13.96 38.30 3.41
CA MET A 79 13.71 37.78 4.76
C MET A 79 12.80 38.71 5.57
N VAL A 80 11.83 38.13 6.30
CA VAL A 80 11.01 38.89 7.25
C VAL A 80 11.91 39.52 8.35
N PRO A 81 11.77 40.81 8.65
CA PRO A 81 12.61 41.47 9.63
C PRO A 81 12.45 40.84 11.03
N PRO A 82 13.56 40.73 11.79
CA PRO A 82 13.59 40.15 13.13
C PRO A 82 12.75 40.97 14.12
N PRO A 83 12.11 40.31 15.10
CA PRO A 83 11.37 41.02 16.13
C PRO A 83 12.31 41.88 17.01
N PRO A 84 11.81 42.97 17.63
CA PRO A 84 12.64 43.97 18.32
C PRO A 84 13.41 43.44 19.54
N TYR A 85 13.05 42.27 20.05
CA TYR A 85 13.72 41.59 21.16
C TYR A 85 14.79 40.57 20.71
N ALA A 86 14.91 40.30 19.41
CA ALA A 86 15.95 39.42 18.87
C ALA A 86 17.23 40.25 18.61
N LEU A 87 18.06 40.39 19.63
CA LEU A 87 19.38 41.03 19.48
C LEU A 87 20.27 40.23 18.53
N PRO A 88 21.00 40.87 17.61
CA PRO A 88 21.89 40.18 16.67
C PRO A 88 22.93 39.35 17.41
N GLY A 89 23.09 38.09 17.00
CA GLY A 89 24.02 37.13 17.63
C GLY A 89 23.46 36.34 18.82
N SER A 90 22.25 36.67 19.32
CA SER A 90 21.58 35.93 20.39
C SER A 90 21.05 34.56 19.92
N LEU A 91 20.70 33.68 20.86
CA LEU A 91 19.99 32.43 20.56
C LEU A 91 18.64 32.71 19.88
N ALA A 92 17.92 33.75 20.33
CA ALA A 92 16.67 34.18 19.74
C ALA A 92 16.85 34.61 18.27
N TRP A 93 17.96 35.28 17.95
CA TRP A 93 18.31 35.63 16.57
C TRP A 93 18.54 34.39 15.70
N LYS A 94 19.33 33.43 16.17
CA LYS A 94 19.61 32.18 15.41
C LYS A 94 18.34 31.37 15.17
N LEU A 95 17.47 31.29 16.19
CA LEU A 95 16.16 30.65 16.08
C LEU A 95 15.28 31.37 15.06
N TRP A 96 15.20 32.71 15.13
CA TRP A 96 14.45 33.51 14.16
C TRP A 96 14.96 33.29 12.73
N GLU A 97 16.26 33.40 12.51
CA GLU A 97 16.87 33.22 11.18
C GLU A 97 16.61 31.81 10.62
N SER A 98 16.67 30.78 11.47
CA SER A 98 16.33 29.41 11.09
C SER A 98 14.85 29.26 10.73
N LEU A 99 13.96 29.78 11.57
CA LEU A 99 12.51 29.73 11.33
C LEU A 99 12.10 30.52 10.10
N ASN A 100 12.71 31.68 9.87
CA ASN A 100 12.43 32.53 8.71
C ASN A 100 12.89 31.86 7.41
N ARG A 101 14.12 31.29 7.39
CA ARG A 101 14.58 30.45 6.27
C ARG A 101 13.65 29.29 6.00
N PHE A 102 13.21 28.59 7.05
CA PHE A 102 12.27 27.49 6.94
C PHE A 102 10.91 27.95 6.42
N ALA A 103 10.35 29.04 6.93
CA ALA A 103 9.06 29.58 6.53
C ALA A 103 9.06 30.05 5.08
N ILE A 104 10.12 30.75 4.66
CA ILE A 104 10.31 31.19 3.27
C ILE A 104 10.41 29.99 2.34
N TRP A 105 11.28 29.02 2.68
CA TRP A 105 11.38 27.78 1.92
C TRP A 105 10.03 27.05 1.84
N TRP A 106 9.30 26.97 2.96
CA TRP A 106 8.00 26.33 3.04
C TRP A 106 6.98 27.02 2.13
N MET A 107 6.88 28.35 2.19
CA MET A 107 5.88 29.12 1.46
C MET A 107 6.19 29.27 -0.03
N HIS A 108 7.46 29.46 -0.39
CA HIS A 108 7.85 29.83 -1.76
C HIS A 108 8.40 28.66 -2.58
N ILE A 109 8.96 27.64 -1.94
CA ILE A 109 9.58 26.51 -2.63
C ILE A 109 8.71 25.26 -2.49
N PHE A 110 8.41 24.87 -1.25
CA PHE A 110 7.68 23.62 -0.99
C PHE A 110 6.19 23.72 -1.35
N TRP A 111 5.46 24.70 -0.79
CA TRP A 111 4.02 24.79 -0.93
C TRP A 111 3.52 24.97 -2.38
N PRO A 112 4.14 25.79 -3.24
CA PRO A 112 3.65 26.00 -4.60
C PRO A 112 3.84 24.75 -5.49
N GLN A 113 4.84 23.92 -5.19
CA GLN A 113 5.17 22.73 -5.98
C GLN A 113 4.49 21.48 -5.43
N GLU A 114 4.63 21.24 -4.13
CA GLU A 114 4.28 19.98 -3.47
C GLU A 114 3.08 20.12 -2.51
N GLY A 115 2.54 21.35 -2.34
CA GLY A 115 1.48 21.61 -1.37
C GLY A 115 0.22 20.77 -1.61
N THR A 116 -0.12 20.46 -2.87
CA THR A 116 -1.26 19.59 -3.19
C THR A 116 -1.04 18.14 -2.76
N ASP A 117 0.15 17.58 -3.00
CA ASP A 117 0.46 16.20 -2.62
C ASP A 117 0.62 16.08 -1.09
N PHE A 118 1.20 17.10 -0.44
CA PHE A 118 1.29 17.18 1.02
C PHE A 118 -0.09 17.27 1.69
N LEU A 119 -0.97 18.16 1.20
CA LEU A 119 -2.35 18.25 1.68
C LEU A 119 -3.12 16.95 1.44
N GLY A 120 -2.95 16.34 0.25
CA GLY A 120 -3.52 15.03 -0.06
C GLY A 120 -3.09 13.99 0.97
N LEU A 121 -1.78 13.90 1.24
CA LEU A 121 -1.22 12.99 2.24
C LEU A 121 -1.82 13.23 3.63
N LEU A 122 -1.94 14.48 4.08
CA LEU A 122 -2.55 14.81 5.37
C LEU A 122 -4.02 14.41 5.43
N VAL A 123 -4.80 14.73 4.40
CA VAL A 123 -6.23 14.38 4.30
C VAL A 123 -6.42 12.86 4.32
N PHE A 124 -5.70 12.13 3.47
CA PHE A 124 -5.79 10.66 3.44
C PHE A 124 -5.27 10.03 4.72
N THR A 125 -4.24 10.58 5.37
CA THR A 125 -3.79 10.11 6.68
C THR A 125 -4.91 10.26 7.70
N GLY A 126 -5.49 11.45 7.84
CA GLY A 126 -6.62 11.69 8.74
C GLY A 126 -7.81 10.77 8.46
N LEU A 127 -8.17 10.59 7.19
CA LEU A 127 -9.25 9.70 6.77
C LEU A 127 -8.95 8.23 7.11
N THR A 128 -7.71 7.78 6.90
CA THR A 128 -7.26 6.41 7.25
C THR A 128 -7.44 6.17 8.76
N TRP A 129 -7.04 7.14 9.59
CA TRP A 129 -7.20 7.05 11.04
C TRP A 129 -8.66 7.05 11.46
N VAL A 130 -9.50 7.95 10.91
CA VAL A 130 -10.94 7.98 11.19
C VAL A 130 -11.61 6.66 10.82
N LEU A 131 -11.31 6.11 9.64
CA LEU A 131 -11.84 4.81 9.23
C LEU A 131 -11.31 3.67 10.10
N GLY A 132 -10.05 3.74 10.54
CA GLY A 132 -9.49 2.82 11.53
C GLY A 132 -10.23 2.84 12.86
N ILE A 133 -10.64 4.02 13.35
CA ILE A 133 -11.47 4.17 14.55
C ILE A 133 -12.81 3.45 14.36
N ILE A 134 -13.46 3.66 13.21
CA ILE A 134 -14.78 3.08 12.91
C ILE A 134 -14.71 1.55 12.76
N LEU A 135 -13.64 1.03 12.14
CA LEU A 135 -13.46 -0.41 11.91
C LEU A 135 -13.06 -1.17 13.19
N GLY A 136 -12.50 -0.50 14.18
CA GLY A 136 -12.28 -1.04 15.52
C GLY A 136 -10.83 -1.09 15.98
N ARG A 137 -10.64 -1.39 17.27
CA ARG A 137 -9.35 -1.22 17.97
C ARG A 137 -8.21 -2.11 17.44
N ILE A 138 -8.52 -3.25 16.86
CA ILE A 138 -7.53 -4.20 16.33
C ILE A 138 -6.97 -3.71 14.98
N THR A 139 -7.69 -2.82 14.29
CA THR A 139 -7.34 -2.33 12.96
C THR A 139 -6.24 -1.25 13.00
N TYR A 140 -6.15 -0.47 14.09
CA TYR A 140 -5.14 0.58 14.23
C TYR A 140 -3.68 0.12 14.10
N PRO A 141 -3.19 -0.91 14.82
CA PRO A 141 -1.80 -1.32 14.69
C PRO A 141 -1.46 -1.76 13.25
N LEU A 142 -2.43 -2.35 12.54
CA LEU A 142 -2.23 -2.75 11.15
C LEU A 142 -2.14 -1.53 10.22
N ILE A 143 -3.01 -0.52 10.39
CA ILE A 143 -2.95 0.75 9.65
C ILE A 143 -1.63 1.48 9.93
N ALA A 144 -1.25 1.59 11.22
CA ALA A 144 0.00 2.23 11.62
C ALA A 144 1.21 1.51 11.03
N GLY A 145 1.21 0.18 11.04
CA GLY A 145 2.23 -0.66 10.40
C GLY A 145 2.29 -0.45 8.89
N ALA A 146 1.13 -0.33 8.22
CA ALA A 146 1.06 -0.06 6.79
C ALA A 146 1.64 1.32 6.45
N GLN A 147 1.31 2.35 7.25
CA GLN A 147 1.85 3.69 7.08
C GLN A 147 3.36 3.73 7.36
N ALA A 148 3.83 3.06 8.41
CA ALA A 148 5.25 2.94 8.71
C ALA A 148 6.01 2.28 7.55
N LEU A 149 5.50 1.17 7.01
CA LEU A 149 6.10 0.53 5.84
C LEU A 149 6.05 1.44 4.61
N GLY A 150 4.96 2.18 4.42
CA GLY A 150 4.83 3.23 3.42
C GLY A 150 5.95 4.25 3.46
N ILE A 151 6.14 4.84 4.64
CA ILE A 151 7.17 5.84 4.90
C ILE A 151 8.56 5.25 4.67
N LEU A 152 8.82 4.03 5.13
CA LEU A 152 10.10 3.34 4.87
C LEU A 152 10.31 3.11 3.37
N GLY A 153 9.30 2.63 2.64
CA GLY A 153 9.36 2.46 1.20
C GLY A 153 9.64 3.77 0.46
N ALA A 154 9.01 4.86 0.90
CA ALA A 154 9.22 6.20 0.38
C ALA A 154 10.65 6.72 0.68
N MET A 155 11.19 6.47 1.88
CA MET A 155 12.58 6.80 2.22
C MET A 155 13.58 6.02 1.36
N VAL A 156 13.32 4.74 1.11
CA VAL A 156 14.13 3.90 0.22
C VAL A 156 14.07 4.43 -1.22
N ALA A 157 12.87 4.74 -1.71
CA ALA A 157 12.67 5.32 -3.04
C ALA A 157 13.43 6.66 -3.21
N ARG A 158 13.38 7.53 -2.20
CA ARG A 158 14.10 8.81 -2.19
C ARG A 158 15.62 8.65 -2.28
N ARG A 159 16.16 7.56 -1.75
CA ARG A 159 17.58 7.20 -1.85
C ARG A 159 17.95 6.46 -3.15
N GLY A 160 16.99 6.28 -4.06
CA GLY A 160 17.18 5.51 -5.30
C GLY A 160 17.19 3.99 -5.10
N GLY A 161 16.76 3.50 -3.92
CA GLY A 161 16.67 2.07 -3.63
C GLY A 161 15.39 1.43 -4.17
N ASP A 162 15.32 0.10 -4.09
CA ASP A 162 14.17 -0.66 -4.57
C ASP A 162 13.02 -0.65 -3.54
N TYR A 163 11.93 0.06 -3.87
CA TYR A 163 10.73 0.17 -3.04
C TYR A 163 9.62 -0.82 -3.46
N LEU A 164 9.86 -1.65 -4.48
CA LEU A 164 8.90 -2.64 -4.97
C LEU A 164 8.48 -3.67 -3.89
N PRO A 165 9.34 -4.13 -2.96
CA PRO A 165 8.91 -5.01 -1.87
C PRO A 165 7.84 -4.34 -1.00
N ALA A 166 8.08 -3.08 -0.61
CA ALA A 166 7.14 -2.30 0.21
C ALA A 166 5.81 -2.08 -0.53
N LYS A 167 5.88 -1.81 -1.84
CA LYS A 167 4.68 -1.69 -2.70
C LYS A 167 3.86 -2.99 -2.75
N GLY A 168 4.53 -4.14 -2.89
CA GLY A 168 3.86 -5.45 -2.93
C GLY A 168 3.13 -5.77 -1.61
N LEU A 169 3.82 -5.58 -0.49
CA LEU A 169 3.24 -5.77 0.85
C LEU A 169 2.09 -4.79 1.12
N PHE A 170 2.28 -3.51 0.79
CA PHE A 170 1.27 -2.47 0.97
C PHE A 170 0.03 -2.71 0.11
N ALA A 171 0.19 -3.18 -1.13
CA ALA A 171 -0.92 -3.35 -2.06
C ALA A 171 -1.68 -4.67 -1.91
N VAL A 172 -1.12 -5.69 -1.26
CA VAL A 172 -1.74 -7.01 -1.14
C VAL A 172 -1.78 -7.52 0.30
N THR A 173 -0.63 -7.59 0.97
CA THR A 173 -0.54 -8.18 2.31
C THR A 173 -1.38 -7.41 3.32
N PHE A 174 -1.24 -6.08 3.39
CA PHE A 174 -2.05 -5.27 4.32
C PHE A 174 -3.56 -5.31 4.01
N PRO A 175 -4.01 -5.09 2.76
CA PRO A 175 -5.43 -5.20 2.40
C PRO A 175 -6.03 -6.56 2.73
N TRP A 176 -5.29 -7.67 2.50
CA TRP A 176 -5.72 -9.01 2.89
C TRP A 176 -5.90 -9.12 4.41
N LEU A 177 -4.87 -8.75 5.17
CA LEU A 177 -4.93 -8.82 6.64
C LEU A 177 -6.05 -7.96 7.21
N LEU A 178 -6.32 -6.80 6.60
CA LEU A 178 -7.41 -5.92 7.00
C LEU A 178 -8.78 -6.57 6.80
N GLY A 179 -8.95 -7.28 5.67
CA GLY A 179 -10.11 -8.13 5.41
C GLY A 179 -10.24 -9.23 6.48
N CYS A 180 -9.14 -9.92 6.80
CA CYS A 180 -9.17 -10.97 7.82
C CYS A 180 -9.57 -10.43 9.21
N ILE A 181 -8.97 -9.34 9.67
CA ILE A 181 -9.24 -8.73 10.99
C ILE A 181 -10.67 -8.21 11.09
N THR A 182 -11.22 -7.68 10.00
CA THR A 182 -12.57 -7.08 10.04
C THR A 182 -13.66 -8.15 10.18
N PHE A 183 -13.47 -9.32 9.57
CA PHE A 183 -14.47 -10.39 9.54
C PHE A 183 -14.17 -11.57 10.47
N GLY A 184 -13.00 -11.60 11.12
CA GLY A 184 -12.63 -12.70 12.00
C GLY A 184 -11.25 -12.53 12.63
N ALA A 185 -10.60 -13.66 12.92
CA ALA A 185 -9.26 -13.69 13.49
C ALA A 185 -8.21 -13.94 12.41
N VAL A 186 -7.04 -13.32 12.55
CA VAL A 186 -5.89 -13.60 11.69
C VAL A 186 -5.22 -14.88 12.18
N THR A 187 -5.35 -15.96 11.43
CA THR A 187 -4.58 -17.17 11.68
C THR A 187 -3.15 -16.99 11.17
N PRO A 188 -2.15 -17.66 11.77
CA PRO A 188 -0.77 -17.63 11.27
C PRO A 188 -0.67 -18.06 9.79
N ILE A 189 -1.50 -19.03 9.40
CA ILE A 189 -1.58 -19.53 8.03
C ILE A 189 -2.08 -18.42 7.09
N ALA A 190 -3.17 -17.72 7.43
CA ALA A 190 -3.69 -16.61 6.64
C ALA A 190 -2.66 -15.47 6.49
N PHE A 191 -1.90 -15.18 7.57
CA PHE A 191 -0.81 -14.21 7.51
C PHE A 191 0.29 -14.61 6.52
N MET A 192 0.74 -15.87 6.58
CA MET A 192 1.75 -16.38 5.65
C MET A 192 1.26 -16.33 4.20
N VAL A 193 0.01 -16.72 3.94
CA VAL A 193 -0.61 -16.63 2.60
C VAL A 193 -0.62 -15.19 2.08
N ALA A 194 -1.03 -14.23 2.91
CA ALA A 194 -1.02 -12.80 2.56
C ALA A 194 0.39 -12.29 2.22
N LEU A 195 1.41 -12.77 2.92
CA LEU A 195 2.80 -12.42 2.71
C LEU A 195 3.32 -13.01 1.37
N LEU A 196 3.02 -14.28 1.09
CA LEU A 196 3.38 -14.94 -0.17
C LEU A 196 2.78 -14.24 -1.38
N PHE A 197 1.50 -13.83 -1.33
CA PHE A 197 0.89 -13.06 -2.41
C PHE A 197 1.49 -11.65 -2.55
N GLY A 198 1.91 -11.01 -1.46
CA GLY A 198 2.66 -9.76 -1.49
C GLY A 198 4.01 -9.91 -2.21
N LEU A 199 4.74 -11.00 -1.93
CA LEU A 199 5.99 -11.35 -2.61
C LEU A 199 5.76 -11.64 -4.10
N MET A 200 4.69 -12.35 -4.46
CA MET A 200 4.34 -12.58 -5.86
C MET A 200 4.06 -11.27 -6.59
N LEU A 201 3.34 -10.32 -5.97
CA LEU A 201 3.10 -9.03 -6.61
C LEU A 201 4.41 -8.25 -6.78
N TRP A 202 5.32 -8.30 -5.81
CA TRP A 202 6.67 -7.75 -5.96
C TRP A 202 7.38 -8.38 -7.16
N GLY A 203 7.36 -9.71 -7.30
CA GLY A 203 7.91 -10.40 -8.48
C GLY A 203 7.30 -9.93 -9.81
N ILE A 204 5.98 -9.71 -9.87
CA ILE A 204 5.33 -9.15 -11.07
C ILE A 204 5.87 -7.76 -11.40
N GLU A 205 6.03 -6.90 -10.40
CA GLU A 205 6.53 -5.54 -10.61
C GLU A 205 8.02 -5.52 -11.00
N GLU A 206 8.84 -6.42 -10.43
CA GLU A 206 10.23 -6.59 -10.89
C GLU A 206 10.33 -7.03 -12.33
N ARG A 207 9.44 -7.95 -12.76
CA ARG A 207 9.38 -8.36 -14.17
C ARG A 207 9.02 -7.21 -15.09
N LYS A 208 8.09 -6.33 -14.67
CA LYS A 208 7.77 -5.10 -15.41
C LYS A 208 8.96 -4.14 -15.51
N ALA A 209 9.81 -4.13 -14.48
CA ALA A 209 11.06 -3.37 -14.47
C ALA A 209 12.21 -4.04 -15.26
N GLY A 210 11.94 -5.16 -15.96
CA GLY A 210 12.93 -5.87 -16.77
C GLY A 210 13.88 -6.77 -15.99
N LYS A 211 13.64 -6.99 -14.69
CA LYS A 211 14.48 -7.86 -13.84
C LYS A 211 14.03 -9.33 -13.90
N THR A 212 14.92 -10.23 -13.49
CA THR A 212 14.66 -11.67 -13.41
C THR A 212 13.79 -12.00 -12.20
N ALA A 213 12.48 -12.11 -12.40
CA ALA A 213 11.51 -12.33 -11.32
C ALA A 213 11.19 -13.81 -11.00
N TRP A 214 11.91 -14.76 -11.59
CA TRP A 214 11.51 -16.17 -11.53
C TRP A 214 11.51 -16.74 -10.11
N LEU A 215 12.50 -16.37 -9.29
CA LEU A 215 12.56 -16.79 -7.88
C LEU A 215 11.43 -16.19 -7.05
N LEU A 216 11.08 -14.93 -7.26
CA LEU A 216 10.03 -14.22 -6.51
C LEU A 216 8.61 -14.67 -6.90
N LEU A 217 8.45 -15.34 -8.04
CA LEU A 217 7.15 -15.87 -8.47
C LEU A 217 7.03 -17.38 -8.24
N GLY A 218 8.10 -18.13 -8.50
CA GLY A 218 8.13 -19.57 -8.32
C GLY A 218 8.18 -19.99 -6.85
N THR A 219 9.07 -19.38 -6.06
CA THR A 219 9.27 -19.81 -4.67
C THR A 219 8.03 -19.56 -3.79
N PRO A 220 7.32 -18.42 -3.89
CA PRO A 220 6.12 -18.23 -3.08
C PRO A 220 4.97 -19.14 -3.52
N GLN A 221 4.91 -19.50 -4.81
CA GLN A 221 3.85 -20.39 -5.33
C GLN A 221 4.03 -21.81 -4.80
N LEU A 222 5.26 -22.32 -4.80
CA LEU A 222 5.56 -23.63 -4.21
C LEU A 222 5.30 -23.65 -2.70
N ALA A 223 5.73 -22.59 -2.00
CA ALA A 223 5.46 -22.43 -0.57
C ALA A 223 3.96 -22.40 -0.28
N LEU A 224 3.16 -21.73 -1.11
CA LEU A 224 1.71 -21.67 -0.98
C LEU A 224 1.06 -23.05 -1.14
N VAL A 225 1.48 -23.83 -2.14
CA VAL A 225 0.99 -25.20 -2.35
C VAL A 225 1.33 -26.09 -1.17
N LEU A 226 2.57 -26.04 -0.67
CA LEU A 226 3.00 -26.82 0.50
C LEU A 226 2.21 -26.45 1.76
N LEU A 227 1.96 -25.16 1.95
CA LEU A 227 1.21 -24.64 3.09
C LEU A 227 -0.26 -25.08 3.04
N LEU A 228 -0.90 -25.06 1.88
CA LEU A 228 -2.26 -25.60 1.70
C LEU A 228 -2.33 -27.12 1.85
N TRP A 229 -1.30 -27.83 1.39
CA TRP A 229 -1.19 -29.27 1.60
C TRP A 229 -1.11 -29.60 3.09
N TRP A 230 -0.29 -28.86 3.85
CA TRP A 230 -0.18 -29.02 5.30
C TRP A 230 -1.50 -28.66 6.01
N ALA A 231 -2.23 -27.67 5.52
CA ALA A 231 -3.57 -27.33 5.99
C ALA A 231 -4.64 -28.41 5.68
N LYS A 232 -4.25 -29.58 5.17
CA LYS A 232 -5.13 -30.71 4.81
C LYS A 232 -6.16 -30.39 3.72
N GLN A 233 -5.84 -29.46 2.83
CA GLN A 233 -6.71 -29.07 1.71
C GLN A 233 -6.07 -29.49 0.35
N PRO A 234 -5.87 -30.79 0.08
CA PRO A 234 -5.07 -31.26 -1.06
C PRO A 234 -5.70 -30.92 -2.42
N LEU A 235 -7.03 -30.89 -2.52
CA LEU A 235 -7.72 -30.54 -3.76
C LEU A 235 -7.45 -29.09 -4.17
N LEU A 236 -7.52 -28.17 -3.21
CA LEU A 236 -7.26 -26.74 -3.46
C LEU A 236 -5.76 -26.49 -3.69
N ALA A 237 -4.89 -27.21 -2.98
CA ALA A 237 -3.45 -27.19 -3.26
C ALA A 237 -3.14 -27.62 -4.69
N ALA A 238 -3.79 -28.67 -5.21
CA ALA A 238 -3.65 -29.11 -6.60
C ALA A 238 -4.13 -28.06 -7.60
N MET A 239 -5.28 -27.41 -7.36
CA MET A 239 -5.79 -26.34 -8.22
C MET A 239 -4.83 -25.13 -8.25
N VAL A 240 -4.33 -24.71 -7.09
CA VAL A 240 -3.33 -23.63 -6.97
C VAL A 240 -2.01 -24.02 -7.66
N ALA A 241 -1.60 -25.29 -7.58
CA ALA A 241 -0.44 -25.80 -8.30
C ALA A 241 -0.64 -25.75 -9.83
N CYS A 242 -1.82 -26.16 -10.34
CA CYS A 242 -2.14 -26.07 -11.76
C CYS A 242 -2.12 -24.62 -12.27
N ILE A 243 -2.69 -23.69 -11.52
CA ILE A 243 -2.64 -22.25 -11.86
C ILE A 243 -1.20 -21.73 -11.79
N GLY A 244 -0.43 -22.17 -10.80
CA GLY A 244 0.99 -21.85 -10.63
C GLY A 244 1.86 -22.32 -11.80
N LEU A 245 1.61 -23.52 -12.31
CA LEU A 245 2.25 -24.02 -13.53
C LEU A 245 1.87 -23.18 -14.75
N GLY A 246 0.60 -22.79 -14.87
CA GLY A 246 0.16 -21.87 -15.92
C GLY A 246 0.88 -20.52 -15.85
N LEU A 247 1.02 -19.95 -14.65
CA LEU A 247 1.80 -18.73 -14.39
C LEU A 247 3.27 -18.91 -14.79
N PHE A 248 3.87 -20.05 -14.46
CA PHE A 248 5.24 -20.38 -14.84
C PHE A 248 5.43 -20.42 -16.37
N PHE A 249 4.53 -21.08 -17.09
CA PHE A 249 4.59 -21.10 -18.56
C PHE A 249 4.39 -19.70 -19.17
N LEU A 250 3.51 -18.88 -18.57
CA LEU A 250 3.33 -17.49 -18.96
C LEU A 250 4.55 -16.61 -18.65
N LEU A 251 5.36 -16.97 -17.65
CA LEU A 251 6.59 -16.26 -17.30
C LEU A 251 7.74 -16.56 -18.26
N VAL A 252 7.83 -17.82 -18.71
CA VAL A 252 8.82 -18.28 -19.69
C VAL A 252 8.50 -17.75 -21.08
N GLY A 253 7.22 -17.67 -21.45
CA GLY A 253 6.82 -17.02 -22.69
C GLY A 253 6.95 -15.50 -22.60
N GLU A 254 7.41 -14.83 -23.67
CA GLU A 254 7.42 -13.35 -23.78
C GLU A 254 6.01 -12.71 -23.84
N ARG A 255 4.97 -13.44 -23.40
CA ARG A 255 3.60 -12.96 -23.46
C ARG A 255 3.38 -11.84 -22.43
N GLU A 256 2.46 -10.94 -22.79
CA GLU A 256 2.18 -9.72 -22.04
C GLU A 256 1.97 -9.96 -20.53
N VAL A 257 2.78 -9.26 -19.71
CA VAL A 257 2.70 -9.23 -18.23
C VAL A 257 1.29 -8.91 -17.71
N LYS A 258 0.46 -8.23 -18.52
CA LYS A 258 -0.95 -7.95 -18.21
C LYS A 258 -1.76 -9.20 -17.91
N ARG A 259 -1.43 -10.34 -18.53
CA ARG A 259 -2.15 -11.62 -18.37
C ARG A 259 -1.83 -12.33 -17.05
N LEU A 260 -0.78 -11.93 -16.31
CA LEU A 260 -0.41 -12.54 -15.03
C LEU A 260 -1.36 -12.17 -13.88
N HIS A 261 -2.14 -11.09 -14.02
CA HIS A 261 -3.01 -10.63 -12.94
C HIS A 261 -4.20 -11.56 -12.69
N LEU A 262 -4.86 -12.05 -13.74
CA LEU A 262 -6.04 -12.92 -13.62
C LEU A 262 -5.75 -14.25 -12.92
N PRO A 263 -4.73 -15.05 -13.31
CA PRO A 263 -4.41 -16.29 -12.61
C PRO A 263 -4.01 -16.04 -11.15
N LEU A 264 -3.34 -14.91 -10.85
CA LEU A 264 -3.00 -14.56 -9.47
C LEU A 264 -4.25 -14.26 -8.64
N ILE A 265 -5.22 -13.49 -9.18
CA ILE A 265 -6.50 -13.24 -8.51
C ILE A 265 -7.24 -14.56 -8.24
N LEU A 266 -7.29 -15.48 -9.21
CA LEU A 266 -7.93 -16.79 -9.03
C LEU A 266 -7.23 -17.63 -7.96
N SER A 267 -5.89 -17.69 -7.98
CA SER A 267 -5.11 -18.38 -6.95
C SER A 267 -5.36 -17.81 -5.56
N MET A 268 -5.47 -16.49 -5.48
CA MET A 268 -5.74 -15.73 -4.26
C MET A 268 -7.13 -16.04 -3.68
N LEU A 269 -8.17 -16.07 -4.52
CA LEU A 269 -9.53 -16.44 -4.12
C LEU A 269 -9.66 -17.91 -3.74
N LEU A 270 -9.00 -18.83 -4.46
CA LEU A 270 -9.01 -20.27 -4.13
C LEU A 270 -8.31 -20.55 -2.80
N SER A 271 -7.20 -19.85 -2.54
CA SER A 271 -6.49 -19.95 -1.26
C SER A 271 -7.34 -19.39 -0.12
N ALA A 272 -8.07 -18.30 -0.36
CA ALA A 272 -9.02 -17.77 0.62
C ALA A 272 -10.15 -18.77 0.93
N LEU A 273 -10.73 -19.38 -0.10
CA LEU A 273 -11.76 -20.41 0.05
C LEU A 273 -11.23 -21.61 0.86
N ALA A 274 -9.98 -22.02 0.62
CA ALA A 274 -9.34 -23.11 1.35
C ALA A 274 -9.22 -22.84 2.85
N LEU A 275 -8.96 -21.60 3.22
CA LEU A 275 -8.85 -21.18 4.61
C LEU A 275 -10.22 -21.01 5.28
N ALA A 276 -11.26 -20.71 4.50
CA ALA A 276 -12.62 -20.52 5.00
C ALA A 276 -13.32 -21.83 5.34
N LEU A 277 -12.98 -22.93 4.65
CA LEU A 277 -13.60 -24.24 4.84
C LEU A 277 -12.99 -24.94 6.07
N PRO A 278 -13.81 -25.40 7.02
CA PRO A 278 -13.31 -26.24 8.12
C PRO A 278 -12.74 -27.55 7.54
N GLY A 279 -11.50 -27.87 7.92
CA GLY A 279 -10.82 -29.12 7.55
C GLY A 279 -11.00 -30.24 8.57
#